data_AF-A0A3P7DR34-F1
#
_entry.id   AF-A0A3P7DR34-F1
#
_cell.length_a   1.000
_cell.length_b   1.000
_cell.length_c   1.000
_cell.angle_alpha   90.00
_cell.angle_beta   90.00
_cell.angle_gamma   90.00
#
_symmetry.space_group_name_H-M   'P 1'
#
loop_
_entity.id
_entity.type
_entity.pdbx_description
1 polymer ?
#
loop_
_entity_poly.entity_id
_entity_poly.type
_entity_poly.pdbx_seq_one_letter_code
_entity_poly.pdbx_strand_id
1 'polypeptide(L)'
;MLSRFLAREPDYLLKDPGQLPRLFDVLSEDIAPDLKTAAAHCLRRLAVTFQEAQRLNHPALRSQLVKLERLLYENMERSDPLSRLVAVNFAGVIYPPDHIPTRYLILQALGDKDARVRAEARNAFSIFLDPNVANDIVYGRVKLPSFVEFVNHVRFSSPLLSHSS
;
A
#
# COMPACT_ATOMS: atom_id res chain seq x y z
N MET A 1 -19.41 0.85 16.65
CA MET A 1 -20.58 0.40 15.85
C MET A 1 -20.24 0.20 14.37
N LEU A 2 -19.58 1.16 13.69
CA LEU A 2 -19.13 1.03 12.29
C LEU A 2 -18.28 -0.22 12.00
N SER A 3 -17.34 -0.58 12.89
CA SER A 3 -16.51 -1.79 12.73
C SER A 3 -17.33 -3.08 12.71
N ARG A 4 -18.42 -3.18 13.50
CA ARG A 4 -19.35 -4.32 13.50
C ARG A 4 -20.30 -4.28 12.31
N PHE A 5 -20.63 -3.10 11.78
CA PHE A 5 -21.49 -2.96 10.61
C PHE A 5 -20.76 -3.38 9.33
N LEU A 6 -19.53 -2.89 9.12
CA LEU A 6 -18.66 -3.30 8.01
C LEU A 6 -18.16 -4.75 8.14
N ALA A 7 -18.31 -5.36 9.34
CA ALA A 7 -18.12 -6.80 9.49
C ALA A 7 -19.23 -7.63 8.85
N ARG A 8 -20.45 -7.08 8.79
CA ARG A 8 -21.65 -7.78 8.34
C ARG A 8 -21.89 -7.63 6.84
N GLU A 9 -21.44 -6.52 6.27
CA GLU A 9 -21.45 -6.28 4.82
C GLU A 9 -20.08 -5.78 4.35
N PRO A 10 -19.08 -6.67 4.25
CA PRO A 10 -17.77 -6.31 3.71
C PRO A 10 -17.86 -5.73 2.29
N ASP A 11 -18.86 -6.14 1.50
CA ASP A 11 -19.10 -5.67 0.14
C ASP A 11 -19.72 -4.27 0.07
N TYR A 12 -20.19 -3.69 1.18
CA TYR A 12 -20.82 -2.36 1.18
C TYR A 12 -19.89 -1.29 0.59
N LEU A 13 -18.60 -1.36 0.91
CA LEU A 13 -17.60 -0.43 0.39
C LEU A 13 -17.01 -0.84 -0.97
N LEU A 14 -17.28 -2.07 -1.43
CA LEU A 14 -17.12 -2.40 -2.85
C LEU A 14 -18.24 -1.76 -3.69
N LYS A 15 -19.43 -1.57 -3.10
CA LYS A 15 -20.59 -0.92 -3.74
C LYS A 15 -20.52 0.62 -3.72
N ASP A 16 -19.97 1.22 -2.66
CA ASP A 16 -19.70 2.66 -2.58
C ASP A 16 -18.25 2.96 -2.15
N PRO A 17 -17.28 2.94 -3.09
CA PRO A 17 -15.88 3.27 -2.82
C PRO A 17 -15.68 4.75 -2.45
N GLY A 18 -16.68 5.62 -2.63
CA GLY A 18 -16.60 7.05 -2.32
C GLY A 18 -16.41 7.34 -0.83
N GLN A 19 -16.71 6.38 0.04
CA GLN A 19 -16.52 6.53 1.49
C GLN A 19 -15.08 6.24 1.94
N LEU A 20 -14.26 5.60 1.09
CA LEU A 20 -12.92 5.19 1.47
C LEU A 20 -11.99 6.39 1.79
N PRO A 21 -11.93 7.46 0.97
CA PRO A 21 -11.17 8.65 1.30
C PRO A 21 -11.57 9.25 2.65
N ARG A 22 -12.88 9.31 2.93
CA ARG A 22 -13.40 9.86 4.19
C ARG A 22 -12.94 9.07 5.42
N LEU A 23 -12.87 7.75 5.32
CA LEU A 23 -12.34 6.92 6.41
C LEU A 23 -10.84 7.17 6.64
N PHE A 24 -10.08 7.47 5.59
CA PHE A 24 -8.68 7.87 5.70
C PHE A 24 -8.54 9.29 6.28
N ASP A 25 -9.42 10.22 5.93
CA ASP A 25 -9.44 11.59 6.48
C ASP A 25 -9.55 11.59 8.01
N VAL A 26 -10.47 10.77 8.54
CA VAL A 26 -10.68 10.55 9.99
C VAL A 26 -9.39 10.21 10.74
N LEU A 27 -8.41 9.55 10.11
CA LEU A 27 -7.14 9.20 10.76
C LEU A 27 -6.31 10.45 11.12
N SER A 28 -6.44 11.51 10.32
CA SER A 28 -5.67 12.75 10.45
C SER A 28 -6.42 13.88 11.16
N GLU A 29 -7.73 13.75 11.37
CA GLU A 29 -8.55 14.77 12.04
C GLU A 29 -8.18 14.94 13.53
N ASP A 30 -8.46 16.10 14.12
CA ASP A 30 -8.30 16.32 15.56
C ASP A 30 -9.56 15.87 16.32
N ILE A 31 -9.70 14.55 16.48
CA ILE A 31 -10.86 13.88 17.06
C ILE A 31 -10.42 12.87 18.14
N ALA A 32 -11.40 12.32 18.87
CA ALA A 32 -11.18 11.31 19.89
C ALA A 32 -10.29 10.15 19.38
N PRO A 33 -9.19 9.79 20.09
CA PRO A 33 -8.27 8.72 19.67
C PRO A 33 -8.93 7.37 19.43
N ASP A 34 -10.00 7.05 20.18
CA ASP A 34 -10.77 5.83 20.02
C ASP A 34 -11.47 5.77 18.65
N LEU A 35 -11.92 6.92 18.14
CA LEU A 35 -12.57 7.01 16.84
C LEU A 35 -11.56 6.81 15.70
N LYS A 36 -10.36 7.40 15.81
CA LYS A 36 -9.24 7.14 14.89
C LYS A 36 -8.87 5.66 14.87
N THR A 37 -8.78 5.06 16.05
CA THR A 37 -8.44 3.64 16.22
C THR A 37 -9.51 2.76 15.58
N ALA A 38 -10.79 3.07 15.79
CA ALA A 38 -11.90 2.37 15.14
C ALA A 38 -11.86 2.48 13.61
N ALA A 39 -11.55 3.65 13.06
CA ALA A 39 -11.38 3.88 11.62
C ALA A 39 -10.20 3.07 11.06
N ALA A 40 -9.04 3.08 11.75
CA ALA A 40 -7.89 2.28 11.36
C ALA A 40 -8.19 0.77 11.34
N HIS A 41 -8.88 0.25 12.36
CA HIS A 41 -9.31 -1.15 12.38
C HIS A 41 -10.30 -1.47 11.25
N CYS A 42 -11.21 -0.55 10.95
CA CYS A 42 -12.13 -0.68 9.84
C CYS A 42 -11.38 -0.78 8.51
N LEU A 43 -10.43 0.13 8.24
CA LEU A 43 -9.62 0.14 7.02
C LEU A 43 -8.79 -1.14 6.86
N ARG A 44 -8.15 -1.63 7.93
CA ARG A 44 -7.40 -2.89 7.91
C ARG A 44 -8.26 -4.09 7.53
N ARG A 45 -9.49 -4.14 8.03
CA ARG A 45 -10.43 -5.23 7.67
C ARG A 45 -10.90 -5.12 6.22
N LEU A 46 -11.08 -3.90 5.72
CA LEU A 46 -11.42 -3.66 4.31
C LEU A 46 -10.30 -4.06 3.37
N ALA A 47 -9.04 -3.86 3.76
CA ALA A 47 -7.90 -4.34 2.97
C ALA A 47 -8.00 -5.86 2.73
N VAL A 48 -8.34 -6.64 3.76
CA VAL A 48 -8.54 -8.10 3.61
C VAL A 48 -9.71 -8.43 2.68
N THR A 49 -10.83 -7.70 2.80
CA THR A 49 -11.96 -7.84 1.86
C THR A 49 -11.55 -7.55 0.41
N PHE A 50 -10.79 -6.47 0.21
CA PHE A 50 -10.35 -6.04 -1.13
C PHE A 50 -9.36 -7.06 -1.72
N GLN A 51 -8.46 -7.61 -0.91
CA GLN A 51 -7.57 -8.69 -1.32
C GLN A 51 -8.37 -9.91 -1.80
N GLU A 52 -9.40 -10.33 -1.07
CA GLU A 52 -10.23 -11.47 -1.47
C GLU A 52 -11.03 -11.16 -2.74
N ALA A 53 -11.60 -9.97 -2.86
CA ALA A 53 -12.28 -9.53 -4.08
C ALA A 53 -11.33 -9.48 -5.29
N GLN A 54 -10.07 -9.10 -5.08
CA GLN A 54 -9.04 -9.12 -6.12
C GLN A 54 -8.69 -10.55 -6.53
N ARG A 55 -8.54 -11.47 -5.56
CA ARG A 55 -8.32 -12.90 -5.79
C ARG A 55 -9.45 -13.53 -6.61
N LEU A 56 -10.68 -13.10 -6.36
CA LEU A 56 -11.89 -13.52 -7.09
C LEU A 56 -12.11 -12.77 -8.41
N ASN A 57 -11.18 -11.90 -8.83
CA ASN A 57 -11.27 -11.11 -10.06
C ASN A 57 -12.53 -10.22 -10.15
N HIS A 58 -12.98 -9.66 -9.03
CA HIS A 58 -14.21 -8.86 -8.98
C HIS A 58 -14.11 -7.62 -9.91
N PRO A 59 -15.02 -7.45 -10.88
CA PRO A 59 -14.86 -6.46 -11.95
C PRO A 59 -14.90 -5.00 -11.46
N ALA A 60 -15.66 -4.71 -10.40
CA ALA A 60 -15.75 -3.36 -9.84
C ALA A 60 -14.45 -2.90 -9.15
N LEU A 61 -13.56 -3.81 -8.76
CA LEU A 61 -12.35 -3.46 -8.02
C LEU A 61 -11.25 -2.92 -8.95
N ARG A 62 -11.14 -3.42 -10.19
CA ARG A 62 -10.05 -3.04 -11.10
C ARG A 62 -9.95 -1.53 -11.34
N SER A 63 -11.08 -0.86 -11.58
CA SER A 63 -11.11 0.59 -11.78
C SER A 63 -10.88 1.39 -10.49
N GLN A 64 -11.05 0.75 -9.34
CA GLN A 64 -10.82 1.35 -8.03
C GLN A 64 -9.35 1.24 -7.60
N LEU A 65 -8.61 0.21 -8.02
CA LEU A 65 -7.21 0.01 -7.65
C LEU A 65 -6.33 1.22 -7.99
N VAL A 66 -6.48 1.81 -9.17
CA VAL A 66 -5.70 3.00 -9.55
C VAL A 66 -6.03 4.22 -8.68
N LYS A 67 -7.31 4.41 -8.34
CA LYS A 67 -7.73 5.49 -7.43
C LYS A 67 -7.21 5.27 -6.01
N LEU A 68 -7.17 4.01 -5.60
CA LEU A 68 -6.67 3.59 -4.30
C LEU A 68 -5.16 3.80 -4.19
N GLU A 69 -4.38 3.48 -5.22
CA GLU A 69 -2.94 3.79 -5.26
C GLU A 69 -2.69 5.26 -4.92
N ARG A 70 -3.38 6.16 -5.62
CA ARG A 70 -3.30 7.59 -5.38
C ARG A 70 -3.66 7.97 -3.94
N LEU A 71 -4.76 7.43 -3.41
CA LEU A 71 -5.19 7.68 -2.04
C LEU A 71 -4.14 7.21 -1.02
N LEU A 72 -3.49 6.08 -1.25
CA LEU A 72 -2.44 5.56 -0.36
C LEU A 72 -1.19 6.45 -0.39
N TYR A 73 -0.79 6.94 -1.57
CA TYR A 73 0.29 7.93 -1.68
C TYR A 73 -0.04 9.22 -0.94
N GLU A 74 -1.24 9.76 -1.13
CA GLU A 74 -1.68 10.98 -0.43
C GLU A 74 -1.67 10.81 1.09
N ASN A 75 -2.01 9.61 1.59
CA ASN A 75 -1.95 9.31 3.02
C ASN A 75 -0.52 9.10 3.55
N MET A 76 0.40 8.63 2.71
CA MET A 76 1.82 8.50 3.05
C MET A 76 2.53 9.84 3.24
N GLU A 77 2.04 10.90 2.62
CA GLU A 77 2.59 12.25 2.77
C GLU A 77 2.05 12.99 4.02
N ARG A 78 1.08 12.41 4.73
CA ARG A 78 0.49 13.05 5.91
C ARG A 78 1.44 13.06 7.10
N SER A 79 1.35 14.12 7.91
CA SER A 79 2.16 14.27 9.13
C SER A 79 1.81 13.24 10.20
N ASP A 80 0.56 12.82 10.26
CA ASP A 80 0.01 11.84 11.20
C ASP A 80 0.53 10.42 10.89
N PRO A 81 1.19 9.75 11.87
CA PRO A 81 1.78 8.44 11.65
C PRO A 81 0.74 7.31 11.51
N LEU A 82 -0.46 7.45 12.06
CA LEU A 82 -1.50 6.42 11.92
C LEU A 82 -2.00 6.35 10.47
N SER A 83 -2.10 7.50 9.81
CA SER A 83 -2.47 7.59 8.39
C SER A 83 -1.46 6.85 7.50
N ARG A 84 -0.15 7.09 7.71
CA ARG A 84 0.93 6.39 7.00
C ARG A 84 0.95 4.89 7.33
N LEU A 85 0.79 4.53 8.61
CA LEU A 85 0.73 3.14 9.06
C LEU A 85 -0.37 2.35 8.35
N VAL A 86 -1.58 2.92 8.28
CA VAL A 86 -2.72 2.27 7.63
C VAL A 86 -2.50 2.20 6.11
N ALA A 87 -1.93 3.23 5.50
CA ALA A 87 -1.61 3.21 4.06
C ALA A 87 -0.64 2.07 3.69
N VAL A 88 0.43 1.89 4.46
CA VAL A 88 1.40 0.80 4.27
C VAL A 88 0.75 -0.57 4.43
N ASN A 89 -0.05 -0.75 5.48
CA ASN A 89 -0.78 -2.00 5.70
C ASN A 89 -1.71 -2.31 4.52
N PHE A 90 -2.50 -1.32 4.08
CA PHE A 90 -3.43 -1.49 2.98
C PHE A 90 -2.69 -1.89 1.69
N ALA A 91 -1.60 -1.18 1.38
CA ALA A 91 -0.76 -1.45 0.20
C ALA A 91 -0.19 -2.87 0.21
N GLY A 92 0.35 -3.32 1.35
CA GLY A 92 0.95 -4.64 1.51
C GLY A 92 -0.04 -5.81 1.49
N VAL A 93 -1.32 -5.55 1.73
CA VAL A 93 -2.37 -6.58 1.72
C VAL A 93 -3.02 -6.72 0.35
N ILE A 94 -3.36 -5.62 -0.31
CA ILE A 94 -4.21 -5.69 -1.52
C ILE A 94 -3.40 -5.90 -2.81
N TYR A 95 -2.22 -5.29 -2.94
CA TYR A 95 -1.48 -5.35 -4.20
C TYR A 95 -0.56 -6.57 -4.22
N PRO A 96 -0.39 -7.19 -5.41
CA PRO A 96 0.50 -8.33 -5.52
C PRO A 96 1.97 -7.90 -5.31
N PRO A 97 2.86 -8.85 -4.95
CA PRO A 97 4.25 -8.55 -4.62
C PRO A 97 5.05 -7.87 -5.74
N ASP A 98 4.65 -8.05 -7.00
CA ASP A 98 5.30 -7.49 -8.18
C ASP A 98 4.76 -6.10 -8.57
N HIS A 99 3.77 -5.57 -7.85
CA HIS A 99 3.19 -4.26 -8.13
C HIS A 99 4.13 -3.10 -7.76
N ILE A 100 4.78 -2.53 -8.77
CA ILE A 100 5.87 -1.55 -8.61
C ILE A 100 5.49 -0.30 -7.79
N PRO A 101 4.33 0.36 -8.01
CA PRO A 101 3.98 1.57 -7.24
C PRO A 101 3.93 1.31 -5.73
N THR A 102 3.26 0.24 -5.30
CA THR A 102 3.11 -0.05 -3.87
C THR A 102 4.39 -0.59 -3.23
N ARG A 103 5.28 -1.22 -4.01
CA ARG A 103 6.64 -1.52 -3.54
C ARG A 103 7.42 -0.26 -3.22
N TYR A 104 7.35 0.76 -4.08
CA TYR A 104 8.00 2.05 -3.82
C TYR A 104 7.44 2.69 -2.54
N LEU A 105 6.12 2.67 -2.37
CA LEU A 105 5.46 3.17 -1.16
C LEU A 105 5.97 2.45 0.11
N ILE A 106 6.06 1.12 0.09
CA ILE A 106 6.55 0.33 1.23
C ILE A 106 8.04 0.59 1.47
N LEU A 107 8.86 0.74 0.43
CA LEU A 107 10.27 1.12 0.54
C LEU A 107 10.44 2.49 1.21
N GLN A 108 9.65 3.49 0.81
CA GLN A 108 9.63 4.81 1.45
C GLN A 108 9.30 4.68 2.95
N ALA A 109 8.33 3.84 3.31
CA ALA A 109 7.92 3.60 4.69
C ALA A 109 8.96 2.87 5.56
N LEU A 110 9.91 2.13 4.97
CA LEU A 110 11.04 1.56 5.73
C LEU A 110 11.93 2.66 6.36
N GLY A 111 11.96 3.84 5.74
CA GLY A 111 12.67 5.02 6.23
C GLY A 111 11.80 5.98 7.06
N ASP A 112 10.58 5.59 7.44
CA ASP A 112 9.65 6.50 8.15
C ASP A 112 10.19 6.98 9.50
N LYS A 113 9.78 8.17 9.94
CA LYS A 113 10.12 8.73 11.26
C LYS A 113 9.51 7.93 12.43
N ASP A 114 8.32 7.37 12.27
CA ASP A 114 7.62 6.59 13.30
C ASP A 114 8.02 5.10 13.23
N ALA A 115 8.45 4.54 14.36
CA ALA A 115 8.93 3.16 14.44
C ALA A 115 7.86 2.11 14.09
N ARG A 116 6.58 2.40 14.34
CA ARG A 116 5.47 1.48 14.03
C ARG A 116 5.24 1.40 12.52
N VAL A 117 5.38 2.53 11.82
CA VAL A 117 5.30 2.57 10.36
C VAL A 117 6.46 1.77 9.76
N ARG A 118 7.69 1.95 10.27
CA ARG A 118 8.84 1.13 9.83
C ARG A 118 8.64 -0.36 10.09
N ALA A 119 8.05 -0.74 11.24
CA ALA A 119 7.79 -2.13 11.58
C ALA A 119 6.75 -2.76 10.63
N GLU A 120 5.65 -2.05 10.36
CA GLU A 120 4.64 -2.47 9.38
C GLU A 120 5.24 -2.61 7.99
N ALA A 121 6.06 -1.65 7.57
CA ALA A 121 6.76 -1.67 6.30
C ALA A 121 7.69 -2.86 6.17
N ARG A 122 8.44 -3.23 7.23
CA ARG A 122 9.28 -4.45 7.23
C ARG A 122 8.47 -5.71 7.05
N ASN A 123 7.32 -5.81 7.72
CA ASN A 123 6.43 -6.96 7.59
C ASN A 123 5.89 -7.06 6.16
N ALA A 124 5.34 -5.97 5.62
CA ALA A 124 4.87 -5.91 4.24
C ALA A 124 6.00 -6.18 3.24
N PHE A 125 7.21 -5.68 3.53
CA PHE A 125 8.35 -5.84 2.63
C PHE A 125 8.91 -7.26 2.61
N SER A 126 8.78 -8.00 3.71
CA SER A 126 9.28 -9.38 3.81
C SER A 126 8.68 -10.32 2.77
N ILE A 127 7.46 -10.02 2.29
CA ILE A 127 6.77 -10.78 1.25
C ILE A 127 7.45 -10.61 -0.12
N PHE A 128 8.13 -9.48 -0.37
CA PHE A 128 8.90 -9.26 -1.60
C PHE A 128 10.27 -9.93 -1.60
N LEU A 129 10.74 -10.36 -0.43
CA LEU A 129 12.00 -11.05 -0.29
C LEU A 129 11.76 -12.51 -0.59
N ASP A 130 11.89 -12.91 -1.86
CA ASP A 130 12.15 -14.31 -2.16
C ASP A 130 13.47 -14.68 -1.45
N PRO A 131 13.44 -15.62 -0.47
CA PRO A 131 14.65 -16.05 0.22
C PRO A 131 15.73 -16.50 -0.75
N ASN A 132 15.33 -17.04 -1.90
CA ASN A 132 16.25 -17.50 -2.93
C ASN A 132 16.88 -16.33 -3.67
N VAL A 133 16.17 -15.24 -3.97
CA VAL A 133 16.77 -14.06 -4.64
C VAL A 133 17.83 -13.40 -3.77
N ALA A 134 17.56 -13.24 -2.47
CA ALA A 134 18.56 -12.68 -1.55
C ALA A 134 19.81 -13.57 -1.46
N ASN A 135 19.61 -14.89 -1.33
CA ASN A 135 20.72 -15.85 -1.37
C ASN A 135 21.44 -15.85 -2.71
N ASP A 136 20.72 -15.83 -3.82
CA ASP A 136 21.28 -15.88 -5.16
C ASP A 136 22.05 -14.59 -5.50
N ILE A 137 21.66 -13.43 -4.96
CA ILE A 137 22.47 -12.20 -5.02
C ILE A 137 23.76 -12.37 -4.19
N VAL A 138 23.66 -12.84 -2.94
CA VAL A 138 24.82 -13.01 -2.04
C VAL A 138 25.81 -14.03 -2.59
N TYR A 139 25.32 -15.12 -3.18
CA TYR A 139 26.14 -16.17 -3.80
C TYR A 139 26.47 -15.86 -5.27
N GLY A 140 26.14 -14.67 -5.79
CA GLY A 140 26.48 -14.24 -7.14
C GLY A 140 25.81 -15.02 -8.29
N ARG A 141 24.74 -15.76 -8.00
CA ARG A 141 23.91 -16.48 -8.97
C ARG A 141 22.92 -15.57 -9.70
N VAL A 142 22.59 -14.42 -9.12
CA VAL A 142 21.88 -13.33 -9.78
C VAL A 142 22.83 -12.15 -9.92
N LYS A 143 23.11 -11.75 -11.16
CA LYS A 143 23.89 -10.55 -11.46
C LYS A 143 22.94 -9.36 -11.49
N LEU A 144 23.01 -8.50 -10.47
CA LEU A 144 22.27 -7.25 -10.48
C LEU A 144 22.81 -6.33 -11.59
N PRO A 145 21.93 -5.57 -12.27
CA PRO A 145 22.39 -4.57 -13.23
C PRO A 145 23.27 -3.54 -12.51
N SER A 146 24.25 -3.02 -13.22
CA SER A 146 24.99 -1.85 -12.76
C SER A 146 24.04 -0.68 -12.52
N PHE A 147 24.45 0.28 -11.69
CA PHE A 147 23.66 1.50 -11.45
C PHE A 147 23.31 2.22 -12.77
N VAL A 148 24.23 2.23 -13.73
CA VAL A 148 24.03 2.82 -15.06
C VAL A 148 22.93 2.09 -15.84
N GLU A 149 22.97 0.76 -15.87
CA GLU A 149 21.94 -0.05 -16.54
C GLU A 149 20.57 0.14 -15.88
N PHE A 150 20.52 0.18 -14.55
CA PHE A 150 19.28 0.42 -13.80
C PHE A 150 18.68 1.79 -14.11
N VAL A 151 19.49 2.86 -14.05
CA VAL A 151 19.02 4.24 -14.33
C VAL A 151 18.51 4.38 -15.76
N ASN A 152 19.22 3.79 -16.73
CA ASN A 152 18.78 3.78 -18.12
C ASN A 152 17.46 3.03 -18.26
N HIS A 153 17.31 1.87 -17.64
CA HIS A 153 16.06 1.12 -17.68
C HIS A 153 14.89 1.94 -17.12
N VAL A 154 15.03 2.57 -15.95
CA VAL A 154 13.98 3.43 -15.37
C VAL A 154 13.63 4.60 -16.30
N ARG A 155 14.65 5.26 -16.87
CA ARG A 155 14.47 6.42 -17.76
C ARG A 155 13.75 6.05 -19.07
N PHE A 156 14.04 4.88 -19.63
CA PHE A 156 13.52 4.47 -20.95
C PHE A 156 12.31 3.53 -20.88
N SER A 157 12.00 2.94 -19.72
CA SER A 157 10.84 2.05 -19.53
C SER A 157 9.65 2.73 -18.85
N SER A 158 9.81 3.95 -18.31
CA SER A 158 8.71 4.78 -17.85
C SER A 158 8.30 5.81 -18.91
N PRO A 159 7.10 5.73 -19.52
CA PRO A 159 6.63 6.71 -20.52
C PRO A 159 6.45 8.13 -19.94
N LEU A 160 6.57 8.31 -18.62
CA LEU A 160 6.49 9.60 -17.95
C LEU A 160 7.83 10.36 -17.87
N LEU A 161 8.97 9.71 -18.19
CA LEU A 161 10.31 10.31 -18.11
C LEU A 161 10.97 10.53 -19.48
N SER A 162 10.32 10.12 -20.57
CA SER A 162 10.85 10.21 -21.94
C SER A 162 10.72 11.59 -22.59
N HIS A 163 10.10 12.57 -21.92
CA HIS A 163 9.79 13.89 -22.52
C HIS A 163 10.54 15.08 -21.92
N SER A 164 11.73 14.86 -21.37
CA SER A 164 12.59 15.96 -20.92
C SER A 164 13.97 15.87 -21.57
N SER A 165 14.05 16.27 -22.83
CA SER A 165 15.28 16.69 -23.52
C SER A 165 14.91 17.72 -24.57
#